data_AF-A0A953TXU7-F1
#
_entry.id   AF-A0A953TXU7-F1
#
_cell.length_a   1.000
_cell.length_b   1.000
_cell.length_c   1.000
_cell.angle_alpha   90.00
_cell.angle_beta   90.00
_cell.angle_gamma   90.00
#
_symmetry.space_group_name_H-M   'P 1'
#
loop_
_entity.id
_entity.type
_entity.pdbx_description
1 polymer ?
#
loop_
_entity_poly.entity_id
_entity_poly.type
_entity_poly.pdbx_seq_one_letter_code
_entity_poly.pdbx_strand_id
1 'polypeptide(L)'
;MNILRVKSVLTILALVIMLCGLALPLRGDDKKSDVDQIGKRRVAHRSMISQEKEIAMGKQYATEIDRSAKLVTDPMITEYVNRVAQNIARNSDLGVPLTVKVIDSPEINAFALPGGFLYVNSGLLMAADEEAHVAGVVAHEVAHVAARHWASQVTKAQILQYLTIPLIFTPMSYPVYLGVAQALNFGIPIAFLKFSRGAEAEADYLGIQYMYKAGYDPNSYVAFFGKVIEAERRSPGSMPSVFADHPPTGDRIVKAETEIKGILPTRDQYLISTSEFDDVKTRLHTVMTLRKKQKGESGPTLQKRPPAEQTQTQPQDQKSGSDTPPVLKRRE
;
A
#
# COMPACT_ATOMS: atom_id res chain seq x y z
N MET A 1 -40.64 -40.24 2.97
CA MET A 1 -40.90 -38.78 2.95
C MET A 1 -39.64 -37.92 2.76
N ASN A 2 -38.58 -38.43 2.09
CA ASN A 2 -37.30 -37.70 1.93
C ASN A 2 -36.91 -37.40 0.48
N ILE A 3 -37.65 -37.89 -0.52
CA ILE A 3 -37.29 -37.72 -1.94
C ILE A 3 -37.87 -36.43 -2.53
N LEU A 4 -39.01 -35.95 -2.01
CA LEU A 4 -39.61 -34.70 -2.49
C LEU A 4 -38.84 -33.45 -2.05
N ARG A 5 -38.27 -33.40 -0.84
CA ARG A 5 -37.51 -32.23 -0.33
C ARG A 5 -36.20 -31.98 -1.07
N VAL A 6 -35.51 -33.04 -1.50
CA VAL A 6 -34.23 -32.91 -2.24
C VAL A 6 -34.47 -32.37 -3.65
N LYS A 7 -35.56 -32.78 -4.30
CA LYS A 7 -35.95 -32.26 -5.62
C LYS A 7 -36.27 -30.77 -5.56
N SER A 8 -36.97 -30.31 -4.52
CA SER A 8 -37.32 -28.90 -4.31
C SER A 8 -36.11 -27.99 -4.13
N VAL A 9 -35.10 -28.42 -3.37
CA VAL A 9 -33.85 -27.66 -3.14
C VAL A 9 -33.01 -27.61 -4.43
N LEU A 10 -32.93 -28.70 -5.18
CA LEU A 10 -32.20 -28.74 -6.46
C LEU A 10 -32.85 -27.86 -7.53
N THR A 11 -34.19 -27.80 -7.59
CA THR A 11 -34.90 -26.90 -8.52
C THR A 11 -34.76 -25.42 -8.15
N ILE A 12 -34.70 -25.07 -6.86
CA ILE A 12 -34.47 -23.68 -6.43
C ILE A 12 -33.02 -23.26 -6.73
N LEU A 13 -32.05 -24.15 -6.52
CA LEU A 13 -30.65 -23.89 -6.85
C LEU A 13 -30.44 -23.75 -8.37
N ALA A 14 -31.11 -24.58 -9.18
CA ALA A 14 -31.09 -24.47 -10.64
C ALA A 14 -31.75 -23.16 -11.13
N LEU A 15 -32.81 -22.68 -10.47
CA LEU A 15 -33.48 -21.42 -10.84
C LEU A 15 -32.62 -20.18 -10.49
N VAL A 16 -31.86 -20.22 -9.39
CA VAL A 16 -30.88 -19.16 -9.03
C VAL A 16 -29.70 -19.16 -9.99
N ILE A 17 -29.22 -20.33 -10.43
CA ILE A 17 -28.15 -20.44 -11.43
C ILE A 17 -28.64 -20.01 -12.82
N MET A 18 -29.89 -20.30 -13.19
CA MET A 18 -30.48 -19.91 -14.48
C MET A 18 -30.80 -18.40 -14.55
N LEU A 19 -31.13 -17.75 -13.42
CA LEU A 19 -31.24 -16.28 -13.36
C LEU A 19 -29.88 -15.57 -13.46
N CYS A 20 -28.77 -16.26 -13.17
CA CYS A 20 -27.41 -15.73 -13.35
C CYS A 20 -26.84 -15.96 -14.77
N GLY A 21 -27.54 -16.69 -15.64
CA GLY A 21 -26.98 -17.24 -16.88
C GLY A 21 -27.21 -16.43 -18.17
N LEU A 22 -27.95 -15.33 -18.17
CA LEU A 22 -28.13 -14.47 -19.35
C LEU A 22 -27.81 -13.02 -19.05
N ALA A 23 -26.53 -12.73 -18.80
CA ALA A 23 -25.99 -11.41 -19.09
C ALA A 23 -25.32 -11.49 -20.46
N LEU A 24 -26.05 -11.17 -21.54
CA LEU A 24 -25.38 -10.79 -22.78
C LEU A 24 -24.45 -9.61 -22.46
N PRO A 25 -23.20 -9.58 -22.95
CA PRO A 25 -22.39 -8.38 -22.87
C PRO A 25 -23.00 -7.34 -23.80
N LEU A 26 -23.95 -6.55 -23.29
CA LEU A 26 -24.25 -5.26 -23.88
C LEU A 26 -22.95 -4.46 -23.74
N ARG A 27 -22.19 -4.38 -24.82
CA ARG A 27 -21.09 -3.44 -25.00
C ARG A 27 -21.69 -2.03 -25.05
N GLY A 28 -22.24 -1.59 -23.93
CA GLY A 28 -22.57 -0.19 -23.72
C GLY A 28 -21.25 0.58 -23.73
N ASP A 29 -21.26 1.76 -24.34
CA ASP A 29 -20.12 2.68 -24.34
C ASP A 29 -19.54 2.77 -22.93
N ASP A 30 -18.43 2.08 -22.68
CA ASP A 30 -17.81 2.09 -21.38
C ASP A 30 -17.09 3.43 -21.24
N LYS A 31 -17.86 4.41 -20.74
CA LYS A 31 -17.38 5.77 -20.44
C LYS A 31 -16.12 5.76 -19.56
N LYS A 32 -15.77 4.63 -18.93
CA LYS A 32 -14.50 4.46 -18.18
C LYS A 32 -13.25 4.43 -19.07
N SER A 33 -13.38 4.21 -20.37
CA SER A 33 -12.26 4.30 -21.33
C SER A 33 -12.02 5.69 -21.88
N ASP A 34 -13.02 6.57 -21.76
CA ASP A 34 -12.93 7.95 -22.22
C ASP A 34 -12.22 8.82 -21.17
N VAL A 35 -11.01 9.25 -21.50
CA VAL A 35 -10.16 10.11 -20.67
C VAL A 35 -10.66 11.55 -20.55
N ASP A 36 -11.53 11.99 -21.46
CA ASP A 36 -12.13 13.33 -21.40
C ASP A 36 -13.28 13.40 -20.39
N GLN A 37 -13.79 12.24 -19.99
CA GLN A 37 -14.85 12.14 -19.00
C GLN A 37 -14.34 12.03 -17.56
N ILE A 38 -13.03 11.89 -17.34
CA ILE A 38 -12.43 11.85 -15.99
C ILE A 38 -12.97 13.00 -15.13
N GLY A 39 -13.44 12.68 -13.92
CA GLY A 39 -14.12 13.59 -12.99
C GLY A 39 -15.65 13.60 -13.12
N LYS A 40 -16.20 13.10 -14.23
CA LYS A 40 -17.65 13.00 -14.49
C LYS A 40 -18.15 11.55 -14.52
N ARG A 41 -17.23 10.57 -14.48
CA ARG A 41 -17.56 9.16 -14.57
C ARG A 41 -18.00 8.66 -13.21
N ARG A 42 -18.84 7.61 -13.22
CA ARG A 42 -19.19 6.90 -11.99
C ARG A 42 -18.35 5.65 -11.87
N VAL A 43 -17.15 5.80 -11.30
CA VAL A 43 -16.24 4.67 -11.00
C VAL A 43 -16.49 4.05 -9.63
N ALA A 44 -17.08 4.81 -8.70
CA ALA A 44 -17.39 4.36 -7.35
C ALA A 44 -18.34 3.14 -7.34
N HIS A 45 -17.89 2.06 -6.72
CA HIS A 45 -18.70 0.86 -6.51
C HIS A 45 -19.81 1.10 -5.49
N ARG A 46 -20.92 0.36 -5.64
CA ARG A 46 -22.01 0.36 -4.66
C ARG A 46 -21.58 -0.44 -3.43
N SER A 47 -21.89 0.09 -2.26
CA SER A 47 -21.50 -0.47 -0.96
C SER A 47 -22.64 -0.33 0.04
N MET A 48 -22.72 -1.25 1.01
CA MET A 48 -23.63 -1.12 2.17
C MET A 48 -23.17 -0.02 3.13
N ILE A 49 -21.91 0.39 3.03
CA ILE A 49 -21.35 1.51 3.77
C ILE A 49 -21.59 2.80 2.97
N SER A 50 -22.15 3.83 3.63
CA SER A 50 -22.31 5.16 3.02
C SER A 50 -20.95 5.88 2.93
N GLN A 51 -20.86 6.89 2.05
CA GLN A 51 -19.62 7.63 1.87
C GLN A 51 -19.25 8.45 3.12
N GLU A 52 -20.25 8.96 3.82
CA GLU A 52 -20.08 9.69 5.09
C GLU A 52 -19.53 8.75 6.18
N LYS A 53 -20.05 7.51 6.24
CA LYS A 53 -19.54 6.50 7.17
C LYS A 53 -18.10 6.10 6.85
N GLU A 54 -17.74 5.97 5.57
CA GLU A 54 -16.35 5.76 5.16
C GLU A 54 -15.44 6.89 5.61
N ILE A 55 -15.82 8.15 5.39
CA ILE A 55 -15.05 9.32 5.81
C ILE A 55 -14.88 9.33 7.34
N ALA A 56 -15.94 9.02 8.10
CA ALA A 56 -15.88 8.95 9.55
C ALA A 56 -14.89 7.88 10.04
N MET A 57 -14.93 6.68 9.45
CA MET A 57 -13.99 5.59 9.80
C MET A 57 -12.56 5.94 9.38
N GLY A 58 -12.37 6.50 8.18
CA GLY A 58 -11.07 6.99 7.72
C GLY A 58 -10.46 8.01 8.67
N LYS A 59 -11.26 8.95 9.17
CA LYS A 59 -10.82 9.94 10.17
C LYS A 59 -10.40 9.30 11.49
N GLN A 60 -11.11 8.26 11.94
CA GLN A 60 -10.73 7.52 13.14
C GLN A 60 -9.37 6.83 12.96
N TYR A 61 -9.18 6.08 11.87
CA TYR A 61 -7.90 5.45 11.56
C TYR A 61 -6.76 6.47 11.36
N ALA A 62 -7.03 7.57 10.66
CA ALA A 62 -6.07 8.65 10.50
C ALA A 62 -5.61 9.19 11.86
N THR A 63 -6.53 9.37 12.81
CA THR A 63 -6.20 9.82 14.17
C THR A 63 -5.30 8.81 14.91
N GLU A 64 -5.51 7.52 14.72
CA GLU A 64 -4.66 6.47 15.32
C GLU A 64 -3.26 6.42 14.69
N ILE A 65 -3.18 6.52 13.36
CA ILE A 65 -1.92 6.59 12.63
C ILE A 65 -1.16 7.86 13.02
N ASP A 66 -1.81 9.02 13.07
CA ASP A 66 -1.16 10.28 13.43
C ASP A 66 -0.56 10.26 14.85
N ARG A 67 -1.15 9.49 15.78
CA ARG A 67 -0.65 9.35 17.15
C ARG A 67 0.55 8.41 17.26
N SER A 68 0.66 7.44 16.36
CA SER A 68 1.66 6.37 16.42
C SER A 68 2.81 6.55 15.43
N ALA A 69 2.53 7.13 14.26
CA ALA A 69 3.49 7.38 13.21
C ALA A 69 4.28 8.66 13.46
N LYS A 70 5.56 8.64 13.09
CA LYS A 70 6.40 9.83 13.08
C LYS A 70 6.15 10.60 11.78
N LEU A 71 5.54 11.78 11.86
CA LEU A 71 5.28 12.58 10.67
C LEU A 71 6.49 13.46 10.28
N VAL A 72 6.68 13.68 8.99
CA VAL A 72 7.55 14.73 8.46
C VAL A 72 6.80 16.05 8.59
N THR A 73 7.48 17.06 9.12
CA THR A 73 6.91 18.39 9.41
C THR A 73 7.62 19.51 8.65
N ASP A 74 8.57 19.18 7.78
CA ASP A 74 9.27 20.17 6.95
C ASP A 74 8.31 20.67 5.87
N PRO A 75 7.96 21.99 5.85
CA PRO A 75 6.95 22.51 4.95
C PRO A 75 7.30 22.35 3.46
N MET A 76 8.58 22.40 3.08
CA MET A 76 8.97 22.22 1.69
C MET A 76 8.65 20.80 1.21
N ILE A 77 8.88 19.80 2.06
CA ILE A 77 8.59 18.41 1.74
C ILE A 77 7.09 18.15 1.75
N THR A 78 6.39 18.59 2.80
CA THR A 78 4.95 18.30 2.94
C THR A 78 4.10 19.02 1.90
N GLU A 79 4.41 20.28 1.59
CA GLU A 79 3.67 21.02 0.55
C GLU A 79 3.95 20.48 -0.85
N TYR A 80 5.18 20.04 -1.13
CA TYR A 80 5.51 19.39 -2.39
C TYR A 80 4.69 18.12 -2.61
N VAL A 81 4.71 17.20 -1.64
CA VAL A 81 3.96 15.93 -1.75
C VAL A 81 2.46 16.21 -1.84
N ASN A 82 1.96 17.17 -1.05
CA ASN A 82 0.57 17.61 -1.15
C ASN A 82 0.26 18.13 -2.56
N ARG A 83 1.09 18.98 -3.16
CA ARG A 83 0.83 19.51 -4.51
C ARG A 83 0.79 18.42 -5.58
N VAL A 84 1.71 17.46 -5.55
CA VAL A 84 1.70 16.30 -6.46
C VAL A 84 0.39 15.51 -6.30
N ALA A 85 0.03 15.16 -5.07
CA ALA A 85 -1.17 14.38 -4.78
C ALA A 85 -2.47 15.13 -5.11
N GLN A 86 -2.54 16.43 -4.85
CA GLN A 86 -3.68 17.26 -5.21
C GLN A 86 -3.78 17.46 -6.73
N ASN A 87 -2.65 17.48 -7.46
CA ASN A 87 -2.68 17.51 -8.93
C ASN A 87 -3.35 16.24 -9.48
N ILE A 88 -2.96 15.07 -8.96
CA ILE A 88 -3.62 13.80 -9.29
C ILE A 88 -5.10 13.83 -8.91
N ALA A 89 -5.43 14.23 -7.68
CA ALA A 89 -6.81 14.25 -7.18
C ALA A 89 -7.73 15.11 -8.06
N ARG A 90 -7.30 16.32 -8.45
CA ARG A 90 -8.07 17.22 -9.33
C ARG A 90 -8.27 16.66 -10.73
N ASN A 91 -7.39 15.79 -11.19
CA ASN A 91 -7.43 15.15 -12.50
C ASN A 91 -7.88 13.68 -12.40
N SER A 92 -8.75 13.37 -11.44
CA SER A 92 -9.27 12.02 -11.19
C SER A 92 -10.78 12.01 -10.99
N ASP A 93 -11.38 10.81 -10.87
CA ASP A 93 -12.79 10.65 -10.48
C ASP A 93 -13.00 10.69 -8.96
N LEU A 94 -12.04 11.21 -8.18
CA LEU A 94 -12.14 11.28 -6.72
C LEU A 94 -13.27 12.22 -6.28
N GLY A 95 -14.26 11.66 -5.58
CA GLY A 95 -15.44 12.40 -5.09
C GLY A 95 -15.35 12.88 -3.63
N VAL A 96 -14.17 12.84 -3.01
CA VAL A 96 -13.94 13.27 -1.61
C VAL A 96 -12.70 14.15 -1.51
N PRO A 97 -12.59 15.03 -0.51
CA PRO A 97 -11.36 15.77 -0.26
C PRO A 97 -10.19 14.81 0.03
N LEU A 98 -9.02 15.11 -0.53
CA LEU A 98 -7.79 14.38 -0.25
C LEU A 98 -7.00 15.11 0.86
N THR A 99 -6.73 14.42 1.97
CA THR A 99 -5.84 14.87 3.04
C THR A 99 -4.53 14.11 2.94
N VAL A 100 -3.42 14.81 2.77
CA VAL A 100 -2.11 14.20 2.49
C VAL A 100 -1.17 14.40 3.65
N LYS A 101 -0.48 13.34 4.07
CA LYS A 101 0.55 13.39 5.12
C LYS A 101 1.77 12.58 4.71
N VAL A 102 2.93 13.00 5.22
CA VAL A 102 4.20 12.33 4.96
C VAL A 102 4.68 11.67 6.23
N ILE A 103 4.93 10.36 6.18
CA ILE A 103 5.48 9.58 7.31
C ILE A 103 6.99 9.50 7.16
N ASP A 104 7.72 9.79 8.24
CA ASP A 104 9.15 9.57 8.37
C ASP A 104 9.43 8.07 8.59
N SER A 105 9.43 7.32 7.49
CA SER A 105 9.70 5.89 7.47
C SER A 105 10.60 5.55 6.28
N PRO A 106 11.68 4.76 6.49
CA PRO A 106 12.55 4.31 5.39
C PRO A 106 11.85 3.31 4.47
N GLU A 107 10.70 2.76 4.87
CA GLU A 107 9.92 1.87 4.04
C GLU A 107 9.43 2.61 2.80
N ILE A 108 9.61 1.97 1.64
CA ILE A 108 9.02 2.41 0.39
C ILE A 108 7.53 2.07 0.50
N ASN A 109 6.70 3.06 0.87
CA ASN A 109 5.27 2.85 0.97
C ASN A 109 4.46 4.12 0.68
N ALA A 110 3.24 3.95 0.20
CA ALA A 110 2.15 4.91 0.32
C ALA A 110 0.83 4.14 0.38
N PHE A 111 -0.13 4.65 1.12
CA PHE A 111 -1.44 4.01 1.25
C PHE A 111 -2.54 5.05 1.46
N ALA A 112 -3.73 4.77 0.95
CA ALA A 112 -4.92 5.56 1.22
C ALA A 112 -5.90 4.86 2.17
N LEU A 113 -6.33 5.58 3.20
CA LEU A 113 -7.44 5.21 4.06
C LEU A 113 -8.78 5.62 3.42
N PRO A 114 -9.90 5.05 3.90
CA PRO A 114 -11.24 5.42 3.44
C PRO A 114 -11.50 6.91 3.55
N GLY A 115 -12.26 7.47 2.62
CA GLY A 115 -12.62 8.89 2.68
C GLY A 115 -11.50 9.86 2.37
N GLY A 116 -10.40 9.41 1.78
CA GLY A 116 -9.40 10.30 1.16
C GLY A 116 -8.28 10.75 2.10
N PHE A 117 -7.81 9.91 3.02
CA PHE A 117 -6.59 10.20 3.78
C PHE A 117 -5.42 9.42 3.20
N LEU A 118 -4.48 10.12 2.57
CA LEU A 118 -3.31 9.55 1.90
C LEU A 118 -2.07 9.76 2.76
N TYR A 119 -1.34 8.68 2.99
CA TYR A 119 -0.04 8.69 3.66
C TYR A 119 1.05 8.27 2.68
N VAL A 120 2.12 9.04 2.63
CA VAL A 120 3.29 8.77 1.78
C VAL A 120 4.52 8.64 2.67
N ASN A 121 5.24 7.54 2.59
CA ASN A 121 6.47 7.38 3.35
C ASN A 121 7.64 8.12 2.69
N SER A 122 8.54 8.69 3.49
CA SER A 122 9.78 9.30 3.00
C SER A 122 10.65 8.31 2.20
N GLY A 123 10.62 7.02 2.54
CA GLY A 123 11.30 5.96 1.79
C GLY A 123 10.85 5.87 0.33
N LEU A 124 9.56 6.12 0.03
CA LEU A 124 9.08 6.16 -1.36
C LEU A 124 9.73 7.31 -2.14
N LEU A 125 9.77 8.51 -1.54
CA LEU A 125 10.38 9.69 -2.16
C LEU A 125 11.89 9.48 -2.41
N MET A 126 12.57 8.80 -1.49
CA MET A 126 13.99 8.49 -1.61
C MET A 126 14.28 7.44 -2.69
N ALA A 127 13.38 6.46 -2.89
CA ALA A 127 13.55 5.36 -3.84
C ALA A 127 13.10 5.71 -5.27
N ALA A 128 12.21 6.68 -5.42
CA ALA A 128 11.75 7.16 -6.72
C ALA A 128 12.86 7.95 -7.43
N ASP A 129 13.21 7.54 -8.65
CA ASP A 129 14.21 8.25 -9.46
C ASP A 129 13.67 9.58 -10.04
N GLU A 130 12.37 9.64 -10.28
CA GLU A 130 11.66 10.76 -10.92
C GLU A 130 10.29 11.00 -10.26
N GLU A 131 9.75 12.21 -10.40
CA GLU A 131 8.46 12.61 -9.81
C GLU A 131 7.30 11.74 -10.29
N ALA A 132 7.30 11.34 -11.57
CA ALA A 132 6.26 10.52 -12.17
C ALA A 132 6.13 9.14 -11.50
N HIS A 133 7.21 8.59 -10.91
CA HIS A 133 7.12 7.37 -10.09
C HIS A 133 6.25 7.58 -8.85
N VAL A 134 6.47 8.70 -8.13
CA VAL A 134 5.67 9.05 -6.95
C VAL A 134 4.23 9.32 -7.37
N ALA A 135 4.05 10.09 -8.46
CA ALA A 135 2.74 10.39 -9.01
C ALA A 135 1.97 9.12 -9.39
N GLY A 136 2.64 8.10 -9.93
CA GLY A 136 2.02 6.83 -10.29
C GLY A 136 1.54 6.01 -9.10
N VAL A 137 2.35 5.92 -8.04
CA VAL A 137 1.90 5.28 -6.79
C VAL A 137 0.72 6.04 -6.19
N VAL A 138 0.79 7.38 -6.14
CA VAL A 138 -0.32 8.20 -5.63
C VAL A 138 -1.58 8.07 -6.48
N ALA A 139 -1.46 7.99 -7.81
CA ALA A 139 -2.59 7.79 -8.71
C ALA A 139 -3.29 6.45 -8.50
N HIS A 140 -2.53 5.39 -8.25
CA HIS A 140 -3.05 4.08 -7.88
C HIS A 140 -3.84 4.14 -6.55
N GLU A 141 -3.27 4.75 -5.52
CA GLU A 141 -3.95 4.93 -4.22
C GLU A 141 -5.23 5.78 -4.35
N VAL A 142 -5.18 6.87 -5.12
CA VAL A 142 -6.36 7.70 -5.41
C VAL A 142 -7.42 6.91 -6.17
N ALA A 143 -7.04 6.01 -7.07
CA ALA A 143 -7.96 5.13 -7.77
C ALA A 143 -8.69 4.16 -6.84
N HIS A 144 -8.02 3.60 -5.82
CA HIS A 144 -8.70 2.80 -4.80
C HIS A 144 -9.77 3.57 -4.05
N VAL A 145 -9.49 4.84 -3.70
CA VAL A 145 -10.46 5.71 -3.01
C VAL A 145 -11.61 6.10 -3.94
N ALA A 146 -11.31 6.52 -5.17
CA ALA A 146 -12.32 6.91 -6.15
C ALA A 146 -13.28 5.76 -6.48
N ALA A 147 -12.76 4.54 -6.65
CA ALA A 147 -13.55 3.34 -6.90
C ALA A 147 -14.24 2.80 -5.63
N ARG A 148 -13.95 3.34 -4.43
CA ARG A 148 -14.46 2.84 -3.14
C ARG A 148 -14.14 1.35 -2.94
N HIS A 149 -12.93 0.94 -3.29
CA HIS A 149 -12.49 -0.45 -3.13
C HIS A 149 -12.52 -0.90 -1.67
N TRP A 150 -12.17 0.00 -0.74
CA TRP A 150 -12.28 -0.29 0.70
C TRP A 150 -13.72 -0.59 1.12
N ALA A 151 -14.67 0.25 0.71
CA ALA A 151 -16.10 0.05 0.99
C ALA A 151 -16.61 -1.29 0.46
N SER A 152 -16.14 -1.65 -0.73
CA SER A 152 -16.47 -2.91 -1.39
C SER A 152 -15.93 -4.10 -0.60
N GLN A 153 -14.70 -4.01 -0.08
CA GLN A 153 -14.14 -5.07 0.77
C GLN A 153 -14.87 -5.19 2.11
N VAL A 154 -15.21 -4.07 2.75
CA VAL A 154 -16.01 -4.09 4.00
C VAL A 154 -17.39 -4.67 3.76
N THR A 155 -18.04 -4.29 2.66
CA THR A 155 -19.35 -4.85 2.31
C THR A 155 -19.26 -6.35 2.09
N LYS A 156 -18.25 -6.85 1.36
CA LYS A 156 -18.03 -8.30 1.18
C LYS A 156 -17.81 -9.01 2.53
N ALA A 157 -17.01 -8.43 3.42
CA ALA A 157 -16.79 -8.95 4.75
C ALA A 157 -18.08 -9.03 5.57
N GLN A 158 -18.91 -7.99 5.56
CA GLN A 158 -20.20 -7.97 6.25
C GLN A 158 -21.19 -8.98 5.65
N ILE A 159 -21.26 -9.09 4.33
CA ILE A 159 -22.09 -10.10 3.66
C ILE A 159 -21.64 -11.50 4.08
N LEU A 160 -20.34 -11.77 4.09
CA LEU A 160 -19.82 -13.07 4.51
C LEU A 160 -20.18 -13.35 5.97
N GLN A 161 -20.04 -12.37 6.86
CA GLN A 161 -20.47 -12.47 8.25
C GLN A 161 -21.96 -12.82 8.34
N TYR A 162 -22.83 -12.14 7.59
CA TYR A 162 -24.27 -12.43 7.58
C TYR A 162 -24.61 -13.81 7.01
N LEU A 163 -23.91 -14.26 5.97
CA LEU A 163 -24.10 -15.60 5.40
C LEU A 163 -23.71 -16.72 6.37
N THR A 164 -22.85 -16.43 7.35
CA THR A 164 -22.50 -17.40 8.40
C THR A 164 -23.50 -17.46 9.55
N ILE A 165 -24.43 -16.49 9.69
CA ILE A 165 -25.45 -16.50 10.77
C ILE A 165 -26.36 -17.74 10.71
N PRO A 166 -26.92 -18.15 9.55
CA PRO A 166 -27.71 -19.38 9.47
C PRO A 166 -26.96 -20.65 9.88
N LEU A 167 -25.63 -20.68 9.76
CA LEU A 167 -24.81 -21.82 10.16
C LEU A 167 -24.89 -22.05 11.68
N ILE A 168 -25.06 -20.99 12.47
CA ILE A 168 -25.24 -21.08 13.94
C ILE A 168 -26.50 -21.89 14.29
N PHE A 169 -27.55 -21.79 13.47
CA PHE A 169 -28.82 -22.49 13.69
C PHE A 169 -28.87 -23.87 13.01
N THR A 170 -27.79 -24.26 12.31
CA THR A 170 -27.69 -25.57 11.67
C THR A 170 -27.15 -26.58 12.70
N PRO A 171 -27.81 -27.73 12.93
CA PRO A 171 -27.27 -28.75 13.83
C PRO A 171 -25.91 -29.23 13.32
N MET A 172 -24.87 -28.89 14.07
CA MET A 172 -23.46 -29.13 13.75
C MET A 172 -22.71 -29.60 15.00
N SER A 173 -21.56 -30.26 14.82
CA SER A 173 -20.78 -30.74 15.98
C SER A 173 -20.18 -29.56 16.76
N TYR A 174 -20.05 -29.73 18.08
CA TYR A 174 -19.56 -28.68 18.99
C TYR A 174 -18.21 -28.05 18.58
N PRO A 175 -17.21 -28.81 18.08
CA PRO A 175 -15.96 -28.20 17.60
C PRO A 175 -16.15 -27.28 16.38
N VAL A 176 -17.07 -27.62 15.47
CA VAL A 176 -17.36 -26.81 14.28
C VAL A 176 -18.12 -25.55 14.67
N TYR A 177 -19.03 -25.65 15.65
CA TYR A 177 -19.73 -24.48 16.20
C TYR A 177 -18.75 -23.46 16.81
N LEU A 178 -17.79 -23.91 17.62
CA LEU A 178 -16.78 -23.03 18.20
C LEU A 178 -15.92 -22.35 17.13
N GLY A 179 -15.54 -23.07 16.07
CA GLY A 179 -14.81 -22.50 14.94
C GLY A 179 -15.58 -21.38 14.22
N VAL A 180 -16.89 -21.57 13.97
CA VAL A 180 -17.75 -20.55 13.34
C VAL A 180 -17.98 -19.36 14.27
N ALA A 181 -18.27 -19.59 15.56
CA ALA A 181 -18.48 -18.54 16.54
C ALA A 181 -17.22 -17.68 16.74
N GLN A 182 -16.03 -18.29 16.74
CA GLN A 182 -14.77 -17.58 16.86
C GLN A 182 -14.45 -16.76 15.60
N ALA A 183 -14.74 -17.27 14.40
CA ALA A 183 -14.58 -16.53 13.15
C ALA A 183 -15.46 -15.27 13.08
N LEU A 184 -16.65 -15.31 13.69
CA LEU A 184 -17.58 -14.18 13.78
C LEU A 184 -17.15 -13.08 14.76
N ASN A 185 -16.30 -13.41 15.74
CA ASN A 185 -15.91 -12.51 16.83
C ASN A 185 -14.62 -11.73 16.55
N PHE A 186 -13.86 -12.10 15.52
CA PHE A 186 -12.74 -11.28 15.05
C PHE A 186 -13.28 -10.09 14.27
N GLY A 187 -13.31 -8.92 14.90
CA GLY A 187 -13.43 -7.66 14.18
C GLY A 187 -12.32 -7.63 13.14
N ILE A 188 -12.67 -7.57 11.85
CA ILE A 188 -11.69 -7.61 10.78
C ILE A 188 -10.82 -6.36 10.93
N PRO A 189 -9.48 -6.48 11.03
CA PRO A 189 -8.61 -5.32 10.93
C PRO A 189 -8.62 -4.87 9.47
N ILE A 190 -9.64 -4.09 9.13
CA ILE A 190 -9.97 -3.72 7.75
C ILE A 190 -8.88 -2.85 7.11
N ALA A 191 -8.07 -2.15 7.94
CA ALA A 191 -6.96 -1.31 7.49
C ALA A 191 -5.86 -2.07 6.70
N PHE A 192 -5.83 -3.41 6.74
CA PHE A 192 -4.82 -4.24 6.07
C PHE A 192 -5.44 -5.30 5.13
N LEU A 193 -6.63 -5.04 4.61
CA LEU A 193 -7.27 -5.97 3.67
C LEU A 193 -6.60 -5.89 2.29
N LYS A 194 -5.99 -7.00 1.88
CA LYS A 194 -5.57 -7.21 0.50
C LYS A 194 -6.75 -7.03 -0.45
N PHE A 195 -6.59 -6.18 -1.47
CA PHE A 195 -7.61 -6.01 -2.49
C PHE A 195 -7.61 -7.20 -3.45
N SER A 196 -8.77 -7.50 -4.01
CA SER A 196 -8.90 -8.56 -5.00
C SER A 196 -8.15 -8.21 -6.28
N ARG A 197 -7.68 -9.20 -7.05
CA ARG A 197 -7.02 -8.98 -8.36
C ARG A 197 -7.81 -8.07 -9.31
N GLY A 198 -9.14 -8.14 -9.27
CA GLY A 198 -10.00 -7.26 -10.08
C GLY A 198 -9.97 -5.79 -9.63
N ALA A 199 -9.86 -5.55 -8.32
CA ALA A 199 -9.74 -4.20 -7.76
C ALA A 199 -8.36 -3.60 -8.04
N GLU A 200 -7.30 -4.41 -7.95
CA GLU A 200 -5.95 -4.01 -8.41
C GLU A 200 -5.96 -3.59 -9.87
N ALA A 201 -6.51 -4.43 -10.74
CA ALA A 201 -6.52 -4.15 -12.16
C ALA A 201 -7.39 -2.94 -12.53
N GLU A 202 -8.46 -2.67 -11.78
CA GLU A 202 -9.24 -1.43 -11.94
C GLU A 202 -8.49 -0.20 -11.41
N ALA A 203 -7.75 -0.34 -10.31
CA ALA A 203 -6.93 0.75 -9.77
C ALA A 203 -5.76 1.10 -10.71
N ASP A 204 -5.11 0.10 -11.33
CA ASP A 204 -4.08 0.30 -12.36
C ASP A 204 -4.67 1.06 -13.56
N TYR A 205 -5.79 0.56 -14.08
CA TYR A 205 -6.47 1.14 -15.23
C TYR A 205 -6.88 2.60 -15.03
N LEU A 206 -7.44 2.92 -13.86
CA LEU A 206 -7.83 4.29 -13.51
C LEU A 206 -6.61 5.16 -13.17
N GLY A 207 -5.64 4.61 -12.44
CA GLY A 207 -4.42 5.32 -12.04
C GLY A 207 -3.60 5.81 -13.23
N ILE A 208 -3.40 4.96 -14.23
CA ILE A 208 -2.74 5.30 -15.51
C ILE A 208 -3.46 6.47 -16.22
N GLN A 209 -4.79 6.47 -16.22
CA GLN A 209 -5.57 7.56 -16.79
C GLN A 209 -5.47 8.85 -15.98
N TYR A 210 -5.41 8.76 -14.65
CA TYR A 210 -5.24 9.93 -13.78
C TYR A 210 -3.85 10.54 -13.94
N MET A 211 -2.81 9.72 -14.07
CA MET A 211 -1.47 10.20 -14.43
C MET A 211 -1.49 10.95 -15.76
N TYR A 212 -2.06 10.33 -16.79
CA TYR A 212 -2.20 10.92 -18.11
C TYR A 212 -2.92 12.28 -18.07
N LYS A 213 -4.06 12.34 -17.36
CA LYS A 213 -4.86 13.57 -17.24
C LYS A 213 -4.13 14.66 -16.46
N ALA A 214 -3.39 14.28 -15.43
CA ALA A 214 -2.52 15.17 -14.65
C ALA A 214 -1.25 15.61 -15.41
N GLY A 215 -0.99 15.03 -16.59
CA GLY A 215 0.13 15.38 -17.47
C GLY A 215 1.38 14.54 -17.30
N TYR A 216 1.39 13.57 -16.38
CA TYR A 216 2.53 12.68 -16.17
C TYR A 216 2.64 11.60 -17.24
N ASP A 217 3.85 11.08 -17.46
CA ASP A 217 4.07 9.91 -18.30
C ASP A 217 3.51 8.65 -17.63
N PRO A 218 2.46 8.01 -18.17
CA PRO A 218 1.92 6.80 -17.58
C PRO A 218 2.88 5.60 -17.71
N ASN A 219 3.87 5.65 -18.60
CA ASN A 219 4.90 4.62 -18.68
C ASN A 219 5.81 4.59 -17.45
N SER A 220 5.95 5.71 -16.73
CA SER A 220 6.68 5.75 -15.45
C SER A 220 6.05 4.84 -14.40
N TYR A 221 4.73 4.62 -14.44
CA TYR A 221 4.06 3.64 -13.57
C TYR A 221 4.60 2.22 -13.79
N VAL A 222 4.68 1.83 -15.06
CA VAL A 222 5.21 0.53 -15.48
C VAL A 222 6.69 0.40 -15.14
N ALA A 223 7.48 1.45 -15.41
CA ALA A 223 8.90 1.50 -15.11
C ALA A 223 9.17 1.30 -13.61
N PHE A 224 8.40 1.97 -12.74
CA PHE A 224 8.52 1.81 -11.30
C PHE A 224 8.17 0.39 -10.84
N PHE A 225 7.11 -0.20 -11.38
CA PHE A 225 6.74 -1.60 -11.09
C PHE A 225 7.82 -2.58 -11.53
N GLY A 226 8.41 -2.38 -12.70
CA GLY A 226 9.55 -3.17 -13.18
C GLY A 226 10.75 -3.07 -12.25
N LYS A 227 11.08 -1.86 -11.77
CA LYS A 227 12.17 -1.62 -10.80
C LYS A 227 11.96 -2.40 -9.50
N VAL A 228 10.72 -2.41 -9.00
CA VAL A 228 10.36 -3.11 -7.77
C VAL A 228 10.49 -4.62 -7.92
N ILE A 229 9.96 -5.19 -9.00
CA ILE A 229 10.06 -6.62 -9.28
C ILE A 229 11.53 -7.02 -9.42
N GLU A 230 12.34 -6.21 -10.10
CA GLU A 230 13.77 -6.45 -10.27
C GLU A 230 14.53 -6.37 -8.93
N ALA A 231 14.19 -5.42 -8.06
CA ALA A 231 14.75 -5.33 -6.72
C ALA A 231 14.45 -6.61 -5.90
N GLU A 232 13.19 -7.07 -5.92
CA GLU A 232 12.79 -8.30 -5.24
C GLU A 232 13.50 -9.54 -5.80
N ARG A 233 13.70 -9.62 -7.12
CA ARG A 233 14.47 -10.71 -7.74
C ARG A 233 15.92 -10.74 -7.31
N ARG A 234 16.55 -9.56 -7.17
CA ARG A 234 17.95 -9.45 -6.72
C ARG A 234 18.11 -9.76 -5.24
N SER A 235 17.12 -9.40 -4.43
CA SER A 235 17.11 -9.64 -2.99
C SER A 235 15.71 -10.06 -2.55
N PRO A 236 15.42 -11.37 -2.47
CA PRO A 236 14.13 -11.86 -2.02
C PRO A 236 13.76 -11.29 -0.63
N GLY A 237 12.54 -10.78 -0.50
CA GLY A 237 12.07 -10.06 0.70
C GLY A 237 12.43 -8.58 0.74
N SER A 238 12.97 -8.00 -0.34
CA SER A 238 13.23 -6.55 -0.46
C SER A 238 12.03 -5.77 -1.01
N MET A 239 10.93 -6.47 -1.34
CA MET A 239 9.70 -5.87 -1.82
C MET A 239 9.24 -4.77 -0.84
N PRO A 240 9.07 -3.53 -1.33
CA PRO A 240 8.48 -2.44 -0.57
C PRO A 240 7.17 -2.83 0.10
N SER A 241 6.90 -2.30 1.30
CA SER A 241 5.68 -2.62 2.03
C SER A 241 4.40 -2.13 1.32
N VAL A 242 4.44 -1.09 0.47
CA VAL A 242 3.29 -0.72 -0.40
C VAL A 242 2.85 -1.87 -1.29
N PHE A 243 3.80 -2.67 -1.75
CA PHE A 243 3.55 -3.80 -2.63
C PHE A 243 3.26 -5.09 -1.87
N ALA A 244 3.33 -5.10 -0.53
CA ALA A 244 2.96 -6.28 0.25
C ALA A 244 1.45 -6.55 0.23
N ASP A 245 0.66 -5.47 0.21
CA ASP A 245 -0.80 -5.53 0.14
C ASP A 245 -1.30 -5.64 -1.31
N HIS A 246 -0.56 -5.04 -2.26
CA HIS A 246 -0.91 -4.87 -3.67
C HIS A 246 0.28 -5.23 -4.61
N PRO A 247 0.76 -6.49 -4.63
CA PRO A 247 2.03 -6.84 -5.27
C PRO A 247 2.02 -6.61 -6.79
N PRO A 248 3.10 -6.02 -7.35
CA PRO A 248 3.25 -5.88 -8.79
C PRO A 248 3.50 -7.28 -9.38
N THR A 249 2.83 -7.59 -10.47
CA THR A 249 3.02 -8.85 -11.20
C THR A 249 3.35 -8.55 -12.66
N GLY A 250 4.01 -9.49 -13.34
CA GLY A 250 4.27 -9.38 -14.78
C GLY A 250 2.98 -9.17 -15.57
N ASP A 251 1.90 -9.86 -15.19
CA ASP A 251 0.58 -9.71 -15.81
C ASP A 251 0.02 -8.28 -15.68
N ARG A 252 0.19 -7.65 -14.51
CA ARG A 252 -0.23 -6.24 -14.30
C ARG A 252 0.58 -5.29 -15.17
N ILE A 253 1.89 -5.50 -15.30
CA ILE A 253 2.76 -4.70 -16.19
C ILE A 253 2.29 -4.82 -17.64
N VAL A 254 2.15 -6.04 -18.17
CA VAL A 254 1.74 -6.27 -19.56
C VAL A 254 0.36 -5.68 -19.82
N LYS A 255 -0.55 -5.79 -18.85
CA LYS A 255 -1.88 -5.21 -18.95
C LYS A 255 -1.83 -3.68 -18.96
N ALA A 256 -1.08 -3.06 -18.06
CA ALA A 256 -0.87 -1.62 -18.00
C ALA A 256 -0.28 -1.09 -19.33
N GLU A 257 0.73 -1.74 -19.89
CA GLU A 257 1.30 -1.35 -21.20
C GLU A 257 0.28 -1.45 -22.33
N THR A 258 -0.56 -2.48 -22.31
CA THR A 258 -1.63 -2.66 -23.30
C THR A 258 -2.68 -1.55 -23.17
N GLU A 259 -3.05 -1.20 -21.94
CA GLU A 259 -4.01 -0.15 -21.65
C GLU A 259 -3.47 1.22 -22.06
N ILE A 260 -2.21 1.56 -21.72
CA ILE A 260 -1.54 2.79 -22.14
C ILE A 260 -1.63 2.96 -23.66
N LYS A 261 -1.32 1.92 -24.42
CA LYS A 261 -1.37 1.95 -25.89
C LYS A 261 -2.80 1.99 -26.45
N GLY A 262 -3.75 1.41 -25.74
CA GLY A 262 -5.12 1.20 -26.23
C GLY A 262 -6.09 2.34 -25.91
N ILE A 263 -5.95 3.00 -24.76
CA ILE A 263 -6.96 3.94 -24.24
C ILE A 263 -6.48 5.38 -24.18
N LEU A 264 -5.17 5.62 -24.21
CA LEU A 264 -4.62 6.97 -24.05
C LEU A 264 -4.30 7.57 -25.42
N PRO A 265 -4.82 8.78 -25.72
CA PRO A 265 -4.37 9.53 -26.87
C PRO A 265 -2.86 9.80 -26.78
N THR A 266 -2.21 9.86 -27.95
CA THR A 266 -0.80 10.26 -28.03
C THR A 266 -0.65 11.72 -27.62
N ARG A 267 0.40 12.01 -26.84
CA ARG A 267 0.75 13.36 -26.40
C ARG A 267 2.18 13.67 -26.80
N ASP A 268 2.44 14.91 -27.19
CA ASP A 268 3.78 15.33 -27.64
C ASP A 268 4.80 15.34 -26.50
N GLN A 269 4.34 15.66 -25.28
CA GLN A 269 5.17 15.81 -24.10
C GLN A 269 4.46 15.31 -22.86
N TYR A 270 5.22 14.65 -21.99
CA TYR A 270 4.80 14.20 -20.67
C TYR A 270 5.70 14.79 -19.60
N LEU A 271 5.14 15.02 -18.41
CA LEU A 271 5.88 15.34 -17.21
C LEU A 271 6.48 14.06 -16.63
N ILE A 272 7.81 14.01 -16.56
CA ILE A 272 8.56 12.88 -16.01
C ILE A 272 9.11 13.25 -14.63
N SER A 273 9.82 14.37 -14.55
CA SER A 273 10.36 14.91 -13.31
C SER A 273 10.42 16.43 -13.34
N THR A 274 10.49 17.05 -12.16
CA THR A 274 10.78 18.48 -12.00
C THR A 274 12.08 18.67 -11.23
N SER A 275 12.73 19.84 -11.39
CA SER A 275 13.88 20.20 -10.55
C SER A 275 13.49 20.31 -9.06
N GLU A 276 12.23 20.68 -8.79
CA GLU A 276 11.71 20.75 -7.44
C GLU A 276 11.69 19.38 -6.75
N PHE A 277 11.43 18.29 -7.50
CA PHE A 277 11.54 16.94 -6.98
C PHE A 277 12.95 16.62 -6.46
N ASP A 278 13.97 17.01 -7.22
CA ASP A 278 15.37 16.78 -6.86
C ASP A 278 15.78 17.62 -5.64
N ASP A 279 15.31 18.87 -5.57
CA ASP A 279 15.50 19.75 -4.41
C ASP A 279 14.86 19.16 -3.15
N VAL A 280 13.63 18.64 -3.28
CA VAL A 280 12.90 18.00 -2.17
C VAL A 280 13.56 16.70 -1.73
N LYS A 281 14.05 15.87 -2.65
CA LYS A 281 14.83 14.67 -2.29
C LYS A 281 16.12 15.03 -1.56
N THR A 282 16.83 16.05 -2.04
CA THR A 282 18.05 16.55 -1.39
C THR A 282 17.74 17.06 0.02
N ARG A 283 16.68 17.87 0.15
CA ARG A 283 16.21 18.39 1.44
C ARG A 283 15.81 17.27 2.39
N LEU A 284 15.07 16.28 1.91
CA LEU A 284 14.65 15.12 2.68
C LEU A 284 15.86 14.33 3.19
N HIS A 285 16.84 14.08 2.33
CA HIS A 285 18.10 13.43 2.71
C HIS A 285 18.82 14.20 3.83
N THR A 286 18.92 15.53 3.73
CA THR A 286 19.51 16.37 4.78
C THR A 286 18.72 16.28 6.09
N VAL A 287 17.39 16.43 6.04
CA VAL A 287 16.53 16.39 7.24
C VAL A 287 16.64 15.03 7.94
N MET A 288 16.63 13.93 7.19
CA MET A 288 16.76 12.57 7.73
C MET A 288 18.15 12.35 8.33
N THR A 289 19.21 12.82 7.67
CA THR A 289 20.60 12.72 8.16
C THR A 289 20.80 13.50 9.46
N LEU A 290 20.34 14.75 9.53
CA LEU A 290 20.43 15.59 10.72
C LEU A 290 19.69 14.97 11.92
N ARG A 291 18.48 14.44 11.67
CA ARG A 291 17.70 13.73 12.70
C ARG A 291 18.42 12.47 13.20
N LYS A 292 19.05 11.70 12.30
CA LYS A 292 19.82 10.51 12.68
C LYS A 292 21.03 10.87 13.54
N LYS A 293 21.73 11.97 13.21
CA LYS A 293 22.84 12.49 14.01
C LYS A 293 22.40 12.91 15.42
N GLN A 294 21.30 13.68 15.53
CA GLN A 294 20.74 14.07 16.82
C GLN A 294 20.34 12.88 17.70
N LYS A 295 19.75 11.82 17.11
CA LYS A 295 19.46 10.57 17.82
C LYS A 295 20.72 9.81 18.24
N GLY A 296 21.77 9.81 17.42
CA GLY A 296 23.05 9.16 17.71
C GLY A 296 23.82 9.84 18.84
N GLU A 297 23.72 11.17 18.96
CA GLU A 297 24.31 11.95 20.05
C GLU A 297 23.50 11.86 21.36
N SER A 298 22.20 11.54 21.29
CA SER A 298 21.31 11.41 22.47
C SER A 298 21.09 9.97 22.95
N GLY A 299 21.74 8.97 22.35
CA GLY A 299 21.70 7.58 22.81
C GLY A 299 22.71 7.30 23.94
N PRO A 300 22.52 6.27 24.78
CA PRO A 300 23.52 5.91 25.78
C PRO A 300 24.82 5.50 25.10
N THR A 301 25.81 6.39 25.14
CA THR A 301 27.19 6.07 24.73
C THR A 301 27.79 5.13 25.77
N LEU A 302 28.21 3.94 25.33
CA LEU A 302 29.11 3.09 26.11
C LEU A 302 30.43 3.85 26.30
N GLN A 303 30.58 4.49 27.45
CA GLN A 303 31.87 5.02 27.87
C GLN A 303 32.81 3.83 28.01
N LYS A 304 33.74 3.68 27.05
CA LYS A 304 34.87 2.78 27.25
C LYS A 304 35.64 3.30 28.45
N ARG A 305 35.67 2.49 29.52
CA ARG A 305 36.43 2.75 30.74
C ARG A 305 37.86 3.15 30.33
N PRO A 306 38.40 4.28 30.82
CA PRO A 306 39.81 4.58 30.62
C PRO A 306 40.64 3.40 31.13
N PRO A 307 41.77 3.05 30.48
CA PRO A 307 42.70 2.08 31.05
C PRO A 307 43.03 2.53 32.47
N ALA A 308 42.79 1.67 33.45
CA ALA A 308 43.15 1.96 34.83
C ALA A 308 44.65 2.30 34.86
N GLU A 309 44.99 3.45 35.46
CA GLU A 309 46.35 3.76 35.84
C GLU A 309 46.89 2.57 36.63
N GLN A 310 47.94 1.96 36.09
CA GLN A 310 48.66 0.88 36.75
C GLN A 310 49.30 1.46 38.01
N THR A 311 48.71 1.15 39.16
CA THR A 311 49.37 1.29 40.45
C THR A 311 50.69 0.55 40.38
N GLN A 312 51.79 1.31 40.48
CA GLN A 312 53.14 0.79 40.54
C GLN A 312 53.25 -0.23 41.68
N THR A 313 53.56 -1.48 41.34
CA THR A 313 54.22 -2.40 42.25
C THR A 313 55.29 -3.13 41.43
N GLN A 314 56.54 -2.85 41.76
CA GLN A 314 57.72 -3.49 41.18
C GLN A 314 57.68 -5.00 41.37
N PRO A 315 58.21 -5.74 40.39
CA PRO A 315 59.07 -6.86 40.75
C PRO A 315 60.39 -6.86 39.99
N GLN A 316 61.42 -7.31 40.70
CA GLN A 316 62.79 -7.52 40.24
C GLN A 316 62.88 -8.43 39.01
N ASP A 317 63.75 -8.03 38.08
CA ASP A 317 64.72 -8.82 37.30
C ASP A 317 64.37 -10.28 36.93
N GLN A 318 64.19 -10.57 35.62
CA GLN A 318 65.06 -11.44 34.81
C GLN A 318 64.44 -11.92 33.47
N LYS A 319 65.21 -11.66 32.38
CA LYS A 319 65.50 -12.48 31.18
C LYS A 319 64.41 -13.00 30.21
N SER A 320 64.47 -12.41 29.01
CA SER A 320 64.45 -12.98 27.63
C SER A 320 63.70 -14.28 27.29
N GLY A 321 62.91 -14.24 26.20
CA GLY A 321 62.71 -15.43 25.35
C GLY A 321 61.46 -15.47 24.46
N SER A 322 61.64 -15.08 23.19
CA SER A 322 60.98 -15.52 21.94
C SER A 322 59.44 -15.55 21.78
N ASP A 323 58.99 -14.83 20.74
CA ASP A 323 57.71 -14.92 20.04
C ASP A 323 57.34 -16.34 19.59
N THR A 324 56.14 -16.80 19.93
CA THR A 324 55.41 -17.81 19.13
C THR A 324 53.90 -17.58 19.27
N PRO A 325 53.11 -17.53 18.18
CA PRO A 325 51.67 -17.32 18.29
C PRO A 325 50.92 -18.59 18.78
N PRO A 326 49.91 -18.46 19.66
CA PRO A 326 49.20 -19.63 20.20
C PRO A 326 48.21 -20.25 19.19
N VAL A 327 48.19 -21.58 19.14
CA VAL A 327 47.25 -22.41 18.34
C VAL A 327 46.11 -22.93 19.24
N LEU A 328 44.86 -22.82 18.77
CA LEU A 328 43.65 -23.25 19.48
C LEU A 328 43.46 -24.77 19.43
N LYS A 329 43.29 -25.43 20.58
CA LYS A 329 42.79 -26.81 20.68
C LYS A 329 41.28 -26.83 20.96
N ARG A 330 40.57 -27.64 20.18
CA ARG A 330 39.14 -27.96 20.29
C ARG A 330 38.89 -28.74 21.59
N ARG A 331 37.89 -28.33 22.38
CA ARG A 331 37.44 -29.07 23.56
C ARG A 331 36.57 -30.26 23.14
N GLU A 332 36.73 -31.38 23.82
CA GLU A 332 35.74 -32.46 23.87
C GLU A 332 34.46 -31.97 24.55
#